data_AF-A0AA42DN56-F1
#
_entry.id   AF-A0AA42DN56-F1
#
_cell.length_a   1.000
_cell.length_b   1.000
_cell.length_c   1.000
_cell.angle_alpha   90.00
_cell.angle_beta   90.00
_cell.angle_gamma   90.00
#
_symmetry.space_group_name_H-M   'P 1'
#
loop_
_entity.id
_entity.type
_entity.pdbx_description
1 polymer ?
#
loop_
_entity_poly.entity_id
_entity_poly.type
_entity_poly.pdbx_seq_one_letter_code
_entity_poly.pdbx_strand_id
1 'polypeptide(L)' 'MMKGIWIRSQDGTTLTLCKTVKAWESGRIVNNYGKDYVHLGDYGTKERAKEVMAIIANFIQNKTKDDEVFQMPLN' A
#
# COMPACT_ATOMS: atom_id res chain seq x y z
N MET A 1 -5.20 18.94 8.86
CA MET A 1 -5.68 17.94 7.87
C MET A 1 -4.71 16.77 7.87
N MET A 2 -5.17 15.53 8.09
CA MET A 2 -4.30 14.36 8.25
C MET A 2 -3.94 13.81 6.85
N LYS A 3 -2.65 13.80 6.49
CA LYS A 3 -2.18 13.29 5.19
C LYS A 3 -1.94 11.78 5.23
N GLY A 4 -2.28 11.06 4.15
CA GLY A 4 -2.08 9.62 3.98
C GLY A 4 -2.58 9.15 2.61
N ILE A 5 -2.42 7.86 2.31
CA ILE A 5 -2.93 7.21 1.09
C ILE A 5 -3.99 6.17 1.45
N TRP A 6 -5.10 6.16 0.74
CA TRP A 6 -6.07 5.07 0.83
C TRP A 6 -5.59 3.87 0.03
N ILE A 7 -5.44 2.72 0.69
CA ILE A 7 -5.02 1.46 0.06
C ILE A 7 -6.13 0.43 0.28
N ARG A 8 -6.52 -0.25 -0.79
CA ARG A 8 -7.38 -1.43 -0.72
C ARG A 8 -6.52 -2.67 -0.55
N SER A 9 -6.91 -3.56 0.36
CA SER A 9 -6.25 -4.84 0.56
C SER A 9 -6.32 -5.70 -0.70
N GLN A 10 -5.36 -6.61 -0.83
CA GLN A 10 -5.21 -7.53 -1.96
C GLN A 10 -6.45 -8.40 -2.19
N ASP A 11 -7.14 -8.80 -1.12
CA ASP A 11 -8.40 -9.56 -1.18
C ASP A 11 -9.63 -8.68 -1.48
N GLY A 12 -9.45 -7.36 -1.60
CA GLY A 12 -10.50 -6.38 -1.90
C GLY A 12 -11.41 -6.00 -0.72
N THR A 13 -11.29 -6.67 0.43
CA THR A 13 -12.25 -6.58 1.53
C THR A 13 -12.09 -5.31 2.38
N THR A 14 -10.88 -4.77 2.45
CA THR A 14 -10.54 -3.66 3.36
C THR A 14 -10.03 -2.46 2.59
N LEU A 15 -10.61 -1.28 2.83
CA LEU A 15 -10.06 0.00 2.38
C LEU A 15 -9.65 0.80 3.61
N THR A 16 -8.37 1.10 3.74
CA THR A 16 -7.83 1.79 4.93
C THR A 16 -6.94 2.97 4.55
N LEU A 17 -6.98 4.01 5.39
CA LEU A 17 -6.07 5.14 5.28
C LEU A 17 -4.71 4.73 5.86
N CYS A 18 -3.70 4.69 5.01
CA CYS A 18 -2.33 4.33 5.33
C CYS A 18 -1.46 5.57 5.53
N LYS A 19 -0.78 5.63 6.67
CA LYS A 19 0.30 6.61 6.92
C LYS A 19 1.67 6.00 6.72
N THR A 20 1.81 4.71 7.05
CA THR A 20 3.05 3.97 6.90
C THR A 20 2.72 2.55 6.51
N VAL A 21 3.37 2.08 5.45
CA VAL A 21 3.25 0.72 4.95
C VAL A 21 4.56 -0.01 5.24
N LYS A 22 4.49 -1.26 5.73
CA LYS A 22 5.67 -2.06 6.08
C LYS A 22 5.56 -3.48 5.51
N ALA A 23 6.68 -4.01 5.05
CA ALA A 23 6.84 -5.43 4.72
C ALA A 23 7.41 -6.19 5.92
N TRP A 24 6.79 -7.31 6.28
CA TRP A 24 7.26 -8.24 7.30
C TRP A 24 8.08 -9.38 6.69
N GLU A 25 8.83 -10.11 7.52
CA GLU A 25 9.66 -11.26 7.08
C GLU A 25 8.84 -12.32 6.33
N SER A 26 7.58 -12.50 6.69
CA SER A 26 6.69 -13.47 6.06
C SER A 26 6.21 -13.07 4.66
N GLY A 27 6.63 -11.92 4.11
CA GLY A 27 6.11 -11.37 2.86
C GLY A 27 4.77 -10.65 2.98
N ARG A 28 4.30 -10.40 4.22
CA ARG A 28 3.08 -9.61 4.46
C ARG A 28 3.36 -8.13 4.37
N ILE A 29 2.45 -7.40 3.72
CA ILE A 29 2.39 -5.95 3.77
C ILE A 29 1.31 -5.54 4.77
N VAL A 30 1.63 -4.59 5.66
CA VAL A 30 0.71 -4.07 6.67
C VAL A 30 0.69 -2.54 6.68
N ASN A 31 -0.46 -1.96 6.96
CA ASN A 31 -0.57 -0.57 7.41
C ASN A 31 -0.25 -0.51 8.90
N ASN A 32 0.71 0.32 9.27
CA ASN A 32 1.03 0.60 10.66
C ASN A 32 0.27 1.86 11.10
N TYR A 33 -0.83 1.69 11.84
CA TYR A 33 -1.60 2.80 12.40
C TYR A 33 -1.67 2.68 13.92
N GLY A 34 -0.74 3.34 14.61
CA GLY A 34 -0.66 3.28 16.08
C GLY A 34 -0.16 1.92 16.57
N LYS A 35 -0.94 1.25 17.45
CA LYS A 35 -0.61 -0.08 17.96
C LYS A 35 -1.21 -1.22 17.12
N ASP A 36 -2.10 -0.88 16.19
CA ASP A 36 -2.81 -1.86 15.37
C ASP A 36 -2.20 -1.95 13.97
N TYR A 37 -2.20 -3.17 13.44
CA TYR A 37 -1.75 -3.47 12.09
C TYR A 37 -2.94 -3.91 11.25
N VAL A 38 -3.15 -3.26 10.12
CA VAL A 38 -4.12 -3.72 9.12
C VAL A 38 -3.36 -4.49 8.04
N HIS A 39 -3.76 -5.73 7.80
CA HIS A 39 -3.21 -6.54 6.73
C HIS A 39 -3.64 -5.99 5.36
N LEU A 40 -2.67 -5.74 4.48
CA LEU A 40 -2.92 -5.21 3.14
C LEU A 40 -2.70 -6.26 2.05
N GLY A 41 -1.86 -7.26 2.29
CA GLY A 41 -1.63 -8.33 1.33
C GLY A 41 -0.50 -9.25 1.75
N ASP A 42 -0.45 -10.42 1.13
CA ASP A 42 0.57 -11.44 1.34
C ASP A 42 1.24 -11.79 0.00
N TYR A 43 2.56 -11.66 -0.02
CA TYR A 43 3.38 -11.82 -1.22
C TYR A 43 4.41 -12.94 -1.09
N GLY A 44 4.27 -13.79 -0.06
CA GLY A 44 5.06 -15.01 0.16
C GLY A 44 6.49 -14.77 0.66
N THR A 45 7.20 -13.78 0.12
CA THR A 45 8.57 -13.43 0.55
C THR A 45 8.71 -11.94 0.86
N LYS A 46 9.64 -11.60 1.76
CA LYS A 46 9.94 -10.21 2.11
C LYS A 46 10.44 -9.42 0.91
N GLU A 47 11.24 -10.05 0.05
CA GLU A 47 11.76 -9.45 -1.18
C GLU A 47 10.62 -9.04 -2.11
N ARG A 48 9.66 -9.94 -2.34
CA ARG A 48 8.50 -9.64 -3.16
C ARG A 48 7.61 -8.55 -2.55
N ALA A 49 7.41 -8.58 -1.24
CA ALA A 49 6.69 -7.54 -0.52
C ALA A 49 7.37 -6.15 -0.65
N LYS A 50 8.71 -6.10 -0.62
CA LYS A 50 9.49 -4.87 -0.85
C LYS A 50 9.34 -4.35 -2.28
N GLU A 51 9.35 -5.21 -3.28
CA GLU A 51 9.12 -4.82 -4.68
C GLU A 51 7.75 -4.16 -4.85
N VAL A 52 6.71 -4.76 -4.25
CA VAL A 52 5.35 -4.19 -4.29
C VAL A 52 5.29 -2.86 -3.54
N MET A 53 5.94 -2.74 -2.39
CA MET A 53 6.07 -1.46 -1.69
C MET A 53 6.75 -0.38 -2.55
N ALA A 54 7.77 -0.74 -3.33
CA ALA A 54 8.44 0.20 -4.23
C ALA A 54 7.50 0.67 -5.36
N ILE A 55 6.67 -0.21 -5.90
CA ILE A 55 5.64 0.14 -6.89
C ILE A 55 4.63 1.13 -6.28
N ILE A 56 4.15 0.87 -5.07
CA ILE A 56 3.23 1.75 -4.35
C ILE A 56 3.88 3.12 -4.11
N ALA A 57 5.14 3.14 -3.65
CA ALA A 57 5.88 4.37 -3.41
C ALA A 57 6.07 5.20 -4.69
N ASN A 58 6.42 4.55 -5.81
CA ASN A 58 6.57 5.20 -7.10
C ASN A 58 5.24 5.78 -7.59
N PHE A 59 4.14 5.02 -7.47
CA PHE A 59 2.80 5.50 -7.80
C PHE A 59 2.46 6.76 -6.99
N ILE A 60 2.66 6.75 -5.67
CA ILE A 60 2.40 7.92 -4.82
C ILE A 60 3.26 9.11 -5.26
N GLN A 61 4.56 8.91 -5.48
CA GLN A 61 5.47 9.99 -5.86
C GLN A 61 5.08 10.63 -7.19
N ASN A 62 4.68 9.84 -8.18
CA ASN A 62 4.20 10.34 -9.47
C ASN A 62 2.85 11.06 -9.30
N LYS A 63 1.94 10.53 -8.46
CA LYS A 63 0.66 11.19 -8.15
C LYS A 63 0.78 12.47 -7.34
N THR A 64 1.84 12.65 -6.57
CA THR A 64 2.12 13.93 -5.89
C THR A 64 2.76 14.98 -6.81
N LYS A 65 3.18 14.58 -8.02
CA LYS A 65 3.77 15.48 -9.01
C LYS A 65 2.80 15.91 -10.10
N ASP A 66 1.78 15.08 -10.40
CA ASP A 66 0.82 15.35 -11.47
C ASP A 66 -0.59 15.59 -10.93
N ASP A 67 -1.20 16.72 -11.33
CA ASP A 67 -2.63 17.05 -11.15
C ASP A 67 -3.57 16.13 -11.97
N GLU A 68 -3.08 15.02 -12.54
CA GLU A 68 -3.84 14.14 -13.42
C GLU A 68 -4.28 12.83 -12.72
N VAL A 69 -5.60 12.60 -12.75
CA VAL A 69 -6.24 11.36 -12.34
C VAL A 69 -5.95 10.29 -13.39
N PHE A 70 -5.43 9.13 -12.97
CA PHE A 70 -5.27 7.98 -13.86
C PHE A 70 -6.16 6.86 -13.34
N GLN A 71 -7.06 6.38 -14.19
CA GLN A 71 -7.80 5.14 -13.97
C GLN A 71 -6.93 3.97 -14.43
N MET A 72 -6.67 3.01 -13.54
CA MET A 72 -6.13 1.72 -13.95
C MET A 72 -7.29 0.79 -14.32
N PRO A 73 -7.19 0.04 -15.44
CA PRO A 73 -8.15 -1.01 -15.73
C PRO A 73 -8.02 -2.13 -14.69
N LEU A 74 -9.17 -2.58 -14.19
CA LEU A 74 -9.27 -3.82 -13.45
C LEU A 74 -9.29 -4.95 -14.48
N ASN A 75 -8.22 -5.75 -14.50
CA ASN A 75 -8.23 -7.04 -15.20
C ASN A 75 -9.05 -8.05 -14.40
#